data_AF-A0A522L245-F1
#
_entry.id   AF-A0A522L245-F1
#
_cell.length_a   1.000
_cell.length_b   1.000
_cell.length_c   1.000
_cell.angle_alpha   90.00
_cell.angle_beta   90.00
_cell.angle_gamma   90.00
#
_symmetry.space_group_name_H-M   'P 1'
#
loop_
_entity.id
_entity.type
_entity.pdbx_description
1 polymer ?
#
loop_
_entity_poly.entity_id
_entity_poly.type
_entity_poly.pdbx_seq_one_letter_code
_entity_poly.pdbx_strand_id
1 'polypeptide(L)'
;MADVATGAPSETKHQKFLRYYGQYVGKTIGSVHRSFHQPDTTLKLPNGDIEEEYGLRRWEKCRIFFKYPSSTGIITAWRFEGESENCGENLP
;
A
#
# COMPACT_ATOMS: atom_id res chain seq x y z
N MET A 1 26.00 -35.77 10.11
CA MET A 1 24.66 -35.17 10.00
C MET A 1 24.77 -33.80 10.64
N ALA A 2 24.72 -32.72 9.85
CA ALA A 2 24.86 -31.36 10.36
C ALA A 2 23.49 -30.71 10.30
N ASP A 3 22.90 -30.48 11.47
CA ASP A 3 21.76 -29.59 11.67
C ASP A 3 22.16 -28.16 11.26
N VAL A 4 21.73 -27.74 10.07
CA VAL A 4 21.73 -26.33 9.69
C VAL A 4 20.38 -25.76 10.10
N ALA A 5 20.39 -25.03 11.22
CA ALA A 5 19.28 -24.21 11.67
C ALA A 5 18.71 -23.42 10.50
N THR A 6 17.48 -23.75 10.11
CA THR A 6 16.71 -23.03 9.10
C THR A 6 16.24 -21.70 9.70
N GLY A 7 17.16 -20.77 9.87
CA GLY A 7 16.84 -19.38 10.19
C GLY A 7 16.18 -18.77 8.97
N ALA A 8 14.84 -18.80 8.90
CA ALA A 8 14.11 -18.06 7.88
C ALA A 8 14.58 -16.60 7.91
N PRO A 9 14.93 -15.99 6.76
CA PRO A 9 15.35 -14.60 6.74
C PRO A 9 14.23 -13.74 7.34
N SER A 10 14.56 -12.97 8.38
CA SER A 10 13.62 -12.03 8.99
C SER A 10 13.15 -11.04 7.93
N GLU A 11 11.85 -10.98 7.70
CA GLU A 11 11.23 -10.13 6.68
C GLU A 11 11.70 -8.67 6.78
N THR A 12 12.14 -8.10 5.65
CA THR A 12 12.61 -6.72 5.59
C THR A 12 11.46 -5.74 5.85
N LYS A 13 11.78 -4.51 6.28
CA LYS A 13 10.78 -3.44 6.44
C LYS A 13 9.97 -3.22 5.16
N HIS A 14 10.63 -3.27 4.00
CA HIS A 14 9.96 -3.12 2.72
C HIS A 14 9.04 -4.31 2.38
N GLN A 15 9.45 -5.55 2.68
CA GLN A 15 8.57 -6.71 2.49
C GLN A 15 7.32 -6.62 3.39
N LYS A 16 7.47 -6.18 4.64
CA LYS A 16 6.33 -5.88 5.53
C LYS A 16 5.42 -4.81 4.93
N PHE A 17 6.00 -3.76 4.36
CA PHE A 17 5.27 -2.70 3.65
C PHE A 17 4.47 -3.25 2.48
N LEU A 18 5.11 -4.02 1.59
CA LEU A 18 4.44 -4.64 0.44
C LEU A 18 3.27 -5.53 0.87
N ARG A 19 3.46 -6.34 1.92
CA ARG A 19 2.37 -7.17 2.47
C ARG A 19 1.26 -6.34 3.11
N TYR A 20 1.62 -5.31 3.88
CA TYR A 20 0.67 -4.47 4.60
C TYR A 20 -0.23 -3.68 3.64
N TYR A 21 0.27 -3.17 2.52
CA TYR A 21 -0.56 -2.49 1.54
C TYR A 21 -1.22 -3.46 0.55
N GLY A 22 -0.56 -4.57 0.21
CA GLY A 22 -1.11 -5.61 -0.64
C GLY A 22 -2.36 -6.28 -0.09
N GLN A 23 -2.53 -6.33 1.24
CA GLN A 23 -3.72 -6.91 1.86
C GLN A 23 -5.03 -6.16 1.54
N TYR A 24 -4.96 -4.94 0.99
CA TYR A 24 -6.14 -4.14 0.67
C TYR A 24 -6.74 -4.50 -0.69
N VAL A 25 -6.00 -5.19 -1.56
CA VAL A 25 -6.56 -5.69 -2.83
C VAL A 25 -7.72 -6.64 -2.54
N GLY A 26 -8.85 -6.42 -3.22
CA GLY A 26 -10.10 -7.14 -2.99
C GLY A 26 -10.94 -6.61 -1.82
N LYS A 27 -10.44 -5.65 -1.04
CA LYS A 27 -11.22 -4.95 0.00
C LYS A 27 -11.85 -3.68 -0.56
N THR A 28 -12.87 -3.18 0.14
CA THR A 28 -13.47 -1.89 -0.18
C THR A 28 -12.54 -0.74 0.20
N ILE A 29 -12.55 0.35 -0.56
CA ILE A 29 -11.77 1.56 -0.28
C ILE A 29 -12.09 2.16 1.10
N GLY A 30 -13.32 1.97 1.59
CA GLY A 30 -13.68 2.35 2.96
C GLY A 30 -12.83 1.66 4.04
N SER A 31 -12.20 0.52 3.75
CA SER A 31 -11.23 -0.12 4.65
C SER A 31 -9.91 0.64 4.73
N VAL A 32 -9.50 1.27 3.63
CA VAL A 32 -8.35 2.19 3.58
C VAL A 32 -8.73 3.48 4.33
N HIS A 33 -9.88 4.09 4.02
CA HIS A 33 -10.33 5.33 4.68
C HIS A 33 -10.44 5.25 6.21
N ARG A 34 -10.65 4.04 6.77
CA ARG A 34 -10.65 3.85 8.23
C ARG A 34 -9.25 3.71 8.83
N SER A 35 -8.29 3.20 8.06
CA SER A 35 -6.92 2.94 8.52
C SER A 35 -5.97 4.12 8.29
N PHE A 36 -6.31 5.01 7.37
CA PHE A 36 -5.49 6.14 6.98
C PHE A 36 -6.24 7.45 7.15
N HIS A 37 -5.52 8.58 7.07
CA HIS A 37 -6.15 9.86 6.84
C HIS A 37 -6.82 9.88 5.46
N GLN A 38 -7.62 10.92 5.21
CA GLN A 38 -8.18 11.19 3.89
C GLN A 38 -7.10 11.19 2.79
N PRO A 39 -7.44 10.77 1.56
CA PRO A 39 -6.49 10.78 0.45
C PRO A 39 -6.00 12.22 0.19
N ASP A 40 -4.73 12.34 -0.20
CA ASP A 40 -4.14 13.62 -0.60
C ASP A 40 -4.65 14.03 -1.99
N THR A 41 -4.79 13.04 -2.88
CA THR A 41 -5.34 13.23 -4.24
C THR A 41 -6.36 12.15 -4.56
N THR A 42 -7.39 12.52 -5.33
CA THR A 42 -8.34 11.58 -5.92
C THR A 42 -8.45 11.89 -7.41
N LEU A 43 -8.05 10.93 -8.25
CA LEU A 43 -8.05 11.06 -9.70
C LEU A 43 -9.06 10.09 -10.31
N LYS A 44 -9.96 10.61 -11.18
CA LYS A 44 -10.79 9.76 -12.02
C LYS A 44 -10.05 9.47 -13.33
N LEU A 45 -9.81 8.19 -13.59
CA LEU A 45 -9.11 7.72 -14.78
C LEU A 45 -10.04 7.72 -16.00
N PRO A 46 -9.50 7.76 -17.24
CA PRO A 46 -10.31 7.77 -18.47
C PRO A 46 -11.25 6.57 -18.62
N ASN A 47 -10.91 5.44 -18.00
CA ASN A 47 -11.72 4.23 -18.01
C ASN A 47 -12.85 4.23 -16.95
N GLY A 48 -13.00 5.30 -16.16
CA GLY A 48 -14.03 5.43 -15.13
C GLY A 48 -13.64 4.87 -13.75
N ASP A 49 -12.44 4.30 -13.62
CA ASP A 49 -11.87 3.94 -12.33
C ASP A 49 -11.43 5.19 -11.57
N ILE A 50 -11.24 5.04 -10.26
CA ILE A 50 -10.67 6.04 -9.38
C ILE A 50 -9.29 5.54 -8.94
N GLU A 51 -8.33 6.44 -8.88
CA GLU A 51 -7.05 6.26 -8.19
C GLU A 51 -6.96 7.28 -7.06
N GLU A 52 -6.78 6.80 -5.83
CA GLU A 52 -6.57 7.64 -4.65
C GLU A 52 -5.12 7.55 -4.19
N GLU A 53 -4.52 8.70 -3.89
CA GLU A 53 -3.15 8.87 -3.41
C GLU A 53 -3.14 9.11 -1.90
N TYR A 54 -2.20 8.46 -1.20
CA TYR A 54 -1.96 8.62 0.23
C TYR A 54 -0.47 8.82 0.49
N GLY A 55 -0.13 9.94 1.10
CA GLY A 55 1.19 10.26 1.61
C GLY A 55 1.37 9.74 3.03
N LEU A 56 2.45 9.01 3.25
CA LEU A 56 2.89 8.67 4.61
C LEU A 56 3.63 9.88 5.20
N ARG A 57 2.92 10.65 6.04
CA ARG A 57 3.31 11.88 6.77
C ARG A 57 4.81 12.31 6.81
N ARG A 58 4.96 13.65 6.78
CA ARG A 58 6.10 14.57 7.07
C ARG A 58 7.39 14.45 6.24
N TRP A 59 7.63 13.37 5.51
CA TRP A 59 8.75 13.28 4.56
C TRP A 59 8.31 12.47 3.33
N GLU A 60 7.81 13.17 2.30
CA GLU A 60 7.07 12.71 1.10
C GLU A 60 7.81 11.73 0.16
N LYS A 61 8.61 10.81 0.69
CA LYS A 61 9.44 9.89 -0.09
C LYS A 61 8.75 8.56 -0.39
N CYS A 62 7.52 8.36 0.10
CA CYS A 62 6.71 7.19 -0.21
C CYS A 62 5.23 7.58 -0.36
N ARG A 63 4.72 7.44 -1.58
CA ARG A 63 3.32 7.65 -1.93
C ARG A 63 2.67 6.32 -2.25
N ILE A 64 1.45 6.11 -1.78
CA ILE A 64 0.66 4.90 -2.04
C ILE A 64 -0.53 5.28 -2.89
N PHE A 65 -0.81 4.45 -3.88
CA PHE A 65 -1.94 4.64 -4.78
C PHE A 65 -2.83 3.41 -4.74
N PHE A 66 -4.12 3.62 -4.55
CA PHE A 66 -5.14 2.58 -4.63
C PHE A 66 -6.05 2.84 -5.82
N LYS A 67 -6.20 1.84 -6.68
CA LYS A 67 -7.06 1.90 -7.84
C LYS A 67 -8.30 1.02 -7.63
N TYR A 68 -9.48 1.56 -7.93
CA TYR A 68 -10.75 0.84 -7.82
C TYR A 68 -11.79 1.35 -8.83
N PRO A 69 -12.69 0.49 -9.34
CA PRO A 69 -13.83 0.94 -10.13
C PRO A 69 -14.80 1.75 -9.26
N SER A 70 -15.23 2.90 -9.76
CA SER A 70 -16.17 3.79 -9.05
C SER A 70 -17.52 3.12 -8.72
N SER A 71 -17.94 2.12 -9.50
CA SER A 71 -19.19 1.38 -9.30
C SER A 71 -19.15 0.40 -8.12
N THR A 72 -17.98 -0.12 -7.77
CA THR A 72 -17.84 -1.16 -6.73
C THR A 72 -17.12 -0.65 -5.49
N GLY A 73 -16.20 0.30 -5.65
CA GLY A 73 -15.32 0.72 -4.57
C GLY A 73 -14.35 -0.38 -4.11
N ILE A 74 -14.23 -1.49 -4.84
CA ILE A 74 -13.33 -2.59 -4.51
C ILE A 74 -11.97 -2.34 -5.14
N ILE A 75 -10.91 -2.39 -4.31
CA ILE A 75 -9.54 -2.15 -4.74
C ILE A 75 -9.10 -3.29 -5.66
N THR A 76 -8.79 -2.95 -6.91
CA THR A 76 -8.34 -3.92 -7.94
C THR A 76 -6.83 -3.92 -8.08
N ALA A 77 -6.18 -2.80 -7.76
CA ALA A 77 -4.74 -2.68 -7.78
C ALA A 77 -4.26 -1.66 -6.75
N TRP A 78 -2.99 -1.81 -6.38
CA TRP A 78 -2.28 -0.81 -5.62
C TRP A 78 -0.85 -0.69 -6.17
N ARG A 79 -0.25 0.46 -5.99
CA ARG A 79 1.15 0.72 -6.31
C ARG A 79 1.72 1.72 -5.31
N PHE A 80 3.03 1.85 -5.29
CA PHE A 80 3.69 2.91 -4.55
C PHE A 80 4.71 3.60 -5.44
N GLU A 81 5.02 4.84 -5.11
CA GLU A 81 6.14 5.58 -5.68
C GLU A 81 7.06 6.04 -4.56
N GLY A 82 8.33 5.68 -4.64
CA GLY A 82 9.32 5.92 -3.59
C GLY A 82 10.42 4.87 -3.61
N GLU A 83 11.49 5.12 -2.85
CA GLU A 83 12.56 4.15 -2.68
C GLU A 83 12.20 3.14 -1.59
N SER A 84 12.62 1.87 -1.76
CA SER A 84 12.30 0.78 -0.83
C SER A 84 12.75 1.05 0.61
N GLU A 85 13.84 1.80 0.79
CA GLU A 85 14.36 2.18 2.11
C GLU A 85 13.42 3.15 2.85
N ASN A 86 12.72 4.01 2.12
CA ASN A 86 11.76 4.97 2.66
C ASN A 86 10.36 4.33 2.82
N CYS A 87 10.00 3.42 1.92
CA CYS A 87 8.74 2.69 1.94
C CYS A 87 8.79 1.48 2.89
N GLY A 88 8.62 1.74 4.18
CA GLY A 88 8.50 0.71 5.23
C GLY A 88 9.02 1.12 6.61
N GLU A 89 9.56 2.34 6.74
CA GLU A 89 10.10 2.82 8.00
C GLU A 89 9.02 3.13 9.05
N ASN A 90 7.80 3.45 8.61
CA ASN A 90 6.69 3.88 9.47
C ASN A 90 5.36 3.27 8.97
N LEU A 91 5.23 1.94 9.06
CA LEU A 91 3.90 1.34 8.98
C LEU A 91 3.06 1.85 10.15
N PRO A 92 1.77 2.19 9.94
CA PRO A 92 0.89 2.60 11.02
C PRO A 92 0.73 1.51 12.09
#